data_AF-A0A5A9F741-F1
#
_entry.id   AF-A0A5A9F741-F1
#
_cell.length_a   1.000
_cell.length_b   1.000
_cell.length_c   1.000
_cell.angle_alpha   90.00
_cell.angle_beta   90.00
_cell.angle_gamma   90.00
#
_symmetry.space_group_name_H-M   'P 1'
#
loop_
_entity.id
_entity.type
_entity.pdbx_description
1 polymer ?
#
loop_
_entity_poly.entity_id
_entity_poly.type
_entity_poly.pdbx_seq_one_letter_code
_entity_poly.pdbx_strand_id
1 'polypeptide(L)'
;MAQVQATKFKNPVVNWIDSRLPIFTMLDHEYNHYPMPRNVNYLWAFGAIAGIMLVIMIATGLFLAMQYSSHTSLAFNSVERIMRDVNYGWLLRYVHANGASMFFIAVYIHMFRGMYYGSYKAPREILWILGVIIFLVMMGTAFMGYVLPWGQMSFWGATVITNLFSAFPIVGDPIVTLLWGGFSVDNPTLNRFFALHFLLPFVLLGLVILHTAALHVCGSNNPLGIEPKGPQDTVPFNPYVTVKDGFAVVIFLIIYAVFVFFMPNYMGHPDNYIPANPLVTPAHIVPEWYFLPFYAMLRAIPDKLGGVLAMFGSIALLAFLPWLDRSKIRSCKFRPIYRQFFWILAIDALILGYAGSQPAEGSWLLIARIGTAYYFFHFLILLPLLGKLERTPPLPTSISESVLKGGGGIAAGAHAKPMEKA
;
A
#
# COMPACT_ATOMS: atom_id res chain seq x y z
N MET A 1 -11.65 -25.05 -8.49
CA MET A 1 -10.22 -25.43 -8.64
C MET A 1 -10.16 -26.47 -9.73
N ALA A 2 -9.59 -26.14 -10.89
CA ALA A 2 -9.25 -27.16 -11.87
C ALA A 2 -8.35 -28.19 -11.16
N GLN A 3 -8.55 -29.49 -11.42
CA GLN A 3 -7.64 -30.52 -10.94
C GLN A 3 -6.23 -30.16 -11.45
N VAL A 4 -5.37 -29.65 -10.56
CA VAL A 4 -3.96 -29.49 -10.89
C VAL A 4 -3.44 -30.90 -11.12
N GLN A 5 -3.15 -31.25 -12.37
CA GLN A 5 -2.56 -32.55 -12.67
C GLN A 5 -1.27 -32.67 -11.86
N ALA A 6 -1.14 -33.78 -11.13
CA ALA A 6 0.04 -34.03 -10.32
C ALA A 6 1.29 -33.99 -11.22
N THR A 7 2.20 -33.08 -10.92
CA THR A 7 3.44 -32.95 -11.68
C THR A 7 4.35 -34.10 -11.28
N LYS A 8 4.86 -34.85 -12.27
CA LYS A 8 5.79 -35.95 -11.98
C LYS A 8 7.21 -35.41 -11.90
N PHE A 9 7.74 -35.28 -10.68
CA PHE A 9 9.09 -34.81 -10.44
C PHE A 9 10.11 -35.93 -10.67
N LYS A 10 11.35 -35.58 -11.01
CA LYS A 10 12.43 -36.57 -11.15
C LYS A 10 12.84 -37.19 -9.81
N ASN A 11 12.70 -36.45 -8.72
CA ASN A 11 13.12 -36.89 -7.40
C ASN A 11 12.00 -37.74 -6.74
N PRO A 12 12.27 -39.00 -6.37
CA PRO A 12 11.27 -39.88 -5.77
C PRO A 12 10.79 -39.40 -4.39
N VAL A 13 11.64 -38.72 -3.62
CA VAL A 13 11.27 -38.11 -2.33
C VAL A 13 10.28 -36.99 -2.55
N VAL A 14 10.52 -36.13 -3.55
CA VAL A 14 9.59 -35.05 -3.92
C VAL A 14 8.23 -35.61 -4.29
N ASN A 15 8.17 -36.64 -5.15
CA ASN A 15 6.90 -37.29 -5.49
C ASN A 15 6.21 -37.93 -4.27
N TRP A 16 6.98 -38.53 -3.35
CA TRP A 16 6.42 -39.12 -2.14
C TRP A 16 5.75 -38.07 -1.25
N ILE A 17 6.37 -36.91 -1.09
CA ILE A 17 5.77 -35.76 -0.37
C ILE A 17 4.56 -35.25 -1.14
N ASP A 18 4.73 -34.95 -2.43
CA ASP A 18 3.73 -34.26 -3.26
C ASP A 18 2.44 -35.07 -3.43
N SER A 19 2.54 -36.41 -3.45
CA SER A 19 1.38 -37.32 -3.46
C SER A 19 0.51 -37.25 -2.19
N ARG A 20 1.01 -36.69 -1.09
CA ARG A 20 0.31 -36.53 0.20
C ARG A 20 -0.01 -35.07 0.49
N LEU A 21 0.90 -34.18 0.11
CA LEU A 21 0.83 -32.75 0.34
C LEU A 21 1.41 -32.04 -0.90
N PRO A 22 0.57 -31.61 -1.85
CA PRO A 22 0.97 -31.22 -3.21
C PRO A 22 1.64 -29.83 -3.29
N ILE A 23 2.59 -29.56 -2.39
CA ILE A 23 3.31 -28.29 -2.30
C ILE A 23 4.16 -28.05 -3.54
N PHE A 24 4.83 -29.08 -4.06
CA PHE A 24 5.71 -28.93 -5.21
C PHE A 24 4.91 -28.73 -6.49
N THR A 25 3.82 -29.48 -6.68
CA THR A 25 2.90 -29.26 -7.79
C THR A 25 2.26 -27.86 -7.72
N MET A 26 1.88 -27.39 -6.53
CA MET A 26 1.38 -26.03 -6.36
C MET A 26 2.44 -24.99 -6.74
N LEU A 27 3.67 -25.10 -6.21
CA LEU A 27 4.75 -24.17 -6.52
C LEU A 27 5.13 -24.19 -8.01
N ASP A 28 5.17 -25.36 -8.63
CA ASP A 28 5.46 -25.50 -10.06
C ASP A 28 4.38 -24.82 -10.91
N HIS A 29 3.11 -25.00 -10.57
CA HIS A 29 2.02 -24.29 -11.20
C HIS A 29 2.18 -22.77 -11.06
N GLU A 30 2.43 -22.27 -9.85
CA GLU A 30 2.49 -20.84 -9.58
C GLU A 30 3.69 -20.12 -10.21
N TYR A 31 4.86 -20.77 -10.27
CA TYR A 31 6.06 -20.14 -10.79
C TYR A 31 6.32 -20.47 -12.26
N ASN A 32 6.16 -21.72 -12.69
CA ASN A 32 6.55 -22.13 -14.05
C ASN A 32 5.38 -22.12 -15.04
N HIS A 33 4.14 -22.27 -14.57
CA HIS A 33 2.98 -22.38 -15.45
C HIS A 33 1.99 -21.22 -15.36
N TYR A 34 2.05 -20.39 -14.31
CA TYR A 34 1.11 -19.29 -14.13
C TYR A 34 1.19 -18.30 -15.30
N PRO A 35 0.09 -18.08 -16.04
CA PRO A 35 0.10 -17.27 -17.26
C PRO A 35 0.03 -15.79 -16.91
N MET A 36 1.11 -15.06 -17.19
CA MET A 36 1.19 -13.61 -17.01
C MET A 36 0.97 -12.87 -18.33
N PRO A 37 0.19 -11.76 -18.36
CA PRO A 37 0.07 -10.95 -19.56
C PRO A 37 1.45 -10.44 -20.03
N ARG A 38 1.79 -10.64 -21.30
CA ARG A 38 3.16 -10.39 -21.80
C ARG A 38 3.60 -8.92 -21.79
N ASN A 39 2.66 -8.00 -21.68
CA ASN A 39 2.89 -6.55 -21.73
C ASN A 39 2.94 -5.89 -20.33
N VAL A 40 3.05 -6.67 -19.24
CA VAL A 40 3.20 -6.09 -17.90
C VAL A 40 4.50 -5.29 -17.78
N ASN A 41 4.39 -4.02 -17.41
CA ASN A 41 5.56 -3.16 -17.18
C ASN A 41 6.09 -3.29 -15.74
N TYR A 42 7.11 -2.49 -15.39
CA TYR A 42 7.75 -2.54 -14.07
C TYR A 42 6.85 -2.12 -12.90
N LEU A 43 5.72 -1.43 -13.14
CA LEU A 43 4.77 -1.11 -12.08
C LEU A 43 4.08 -2.36 -11.48
N TRP A 44 4.16 -3.50 -12.17
CA TRP A 44 3.68 -4.79 -11.65
C TRP A 44 4.59 -5.40 -10.57
N ALA A 45 5.86 -4.98 -10.50
CA ALA A 45 6.81 -5.50 -9.51
C ALA A 45 6.52 -5.02 -8.08
N PHE A 46 5.76 -3.94 -7.91
CA PHE A 46 5.49 -3.35 -6.59
C PHE A 46 4.68 -4.25 -5.65
N GLY A 47 3.96 -5.26 -6.17
CA GLY A 47 3.36 -6.29 -5.32
C GLY A 47 4.42 -7.19 -4.68
N ALA A 48 5.38 -7.67 -5.47
CA ALA A 48 6.51 -8.47 -4.98
C ALA A 48 7.42 -7.66 -4.04
N ILE A 49 7.70 -6.39 -4.37
CA ILE A 49 8.47 -5.48 -3.50
C ILE A 49 7.76 -5.32 -2.13
N ALA A 50 6.45 -5.07 -2.12
CA ALA A 50 5.70 -4.98 -0.87
C ALA A 50 5.73 -6.28 -0.04
N GLY A 51 5.65 -7.45 -0.71
CA GLY A 51 5.82 -8.75 -0.05
C GLY A 51 7.21 -8.94 0.58
N ILE A 52 8.27 -8.55 -0.13
CA ILE A 52 9.64 -8.58 0.40
C ILE A 52 9.78 -7.62 1.59
N MET A 53 9.23 -6.41 1.50
CA MET A 53 9.25 -5.46 2.61
C MET A 53 8.54 -6.02 3.85
N LEU A 54 7.39 -6.69 3.70
CA LEU A 54 6.71 -7.36 4.81
C LEU A 54 7.62 -8.38 5.50
N VAL A 55 8.32 -9.22 4.74
CA VAL A 55 9.26 -10.22 5.29
C VAL A 55 10.41 -9.52 6.04
N ILE A 56 10.99 -8.46 5.47
CA ILE A 56 12.05 -7.67 6.13
C ILE A 56 11.52 -7.06 7.44
N MET A 57 10.30 -6.51 7.46
CA MET A 57 9.69 -5.93 8.65
C MET A 57 9.46 -6.97 9.74
N ILE A 58 8.92 -8.15 9.41
CA ILE A 58 8.72 -9.23 10.37
C ILE A 58 10.07 -9.70 10.94
N ALA A 59 11.06 -9.96 10.07
CA ALA A 59 12.36 -10.45 10.50
C ALA A 59 13.07 -9.45 11.42
N THR A 60 13.22 -8.20 10.97
CA THR A 60 13.87 -7.16 11.79
C THR A 60 13.10 -6.83 13.06
N GLY A 61 11.76 -6.80 13.00
CA GLY A 61 10.91 -6.57 14.16
C GLY A 61 11.07 -7.67 15.22
N LEU A 62 11.16 -8.93 14.81
CA LEU A 62 11.42 -10.05 15.71
C LEU A 62 12.76 -9.90 16.45
N PHE A 63 13.85 -9.59 15.74
CA PHE A 63 15.16 -9.41 16.37
C PHE A 63 15.22 -8.17 17.28
N LEU A 64 14.53 -7.08 16.91
CA LEU A 64 14.40 -5.90 17.77
C LEU A 64 13.58 -6.21 19.02
N ALA A 65 12.49 -6.98 18.91
CA ALA A 65 11.64 -7.36 20.03
C ALA A 65 12.40 -8.17 21.09
N MET A 66 13.39 -8.99 20.70
CA MET A 66 14.25 -9.72 21.64
C MET A 66 15.12 -8.79 22.53
N GLN A 67 15.25 -7.52 22.16
CA GLN A 67 16.13 -6.55 22.80
C GLN A 67 15.39 -5.34 23.39
N TYR A 68 14.11 -5.18 23.07
CA TYR A 68 13.26 -4.05 23.46
C TYR A 68 12.53 -4.33 24.79
N SER A 69 12.21 -3.29 25.55
CA SER A 69 11.41 -3.38 26.79
C SER A 69 10.17 -2.50 26.71
N SER A 70 8.98 -3.12 26.72
CA SER A 70 7.67 -2.45 26.63
C SER A 70 7.19 -1.87 27.98
N HIS A 71 8.04 -1.04 28.58
CA HIS A 71 7.73 -0.31 29.81
C HIS A 71 8.15 1.16 29.69
N THR A 72 7.32 2.12 30.13
CA THR A 72 7.55 3.56 29.88
C THR A 72 8.86 4.09 30.46
N SER A 73 9.30 3.56 31.60
CA SER A 73 10.60 3.92 32.21
C SER A 73 11.82 3.32 31.49
N LEU A 74 11.64 2.34 30.61
CA LEU A 74 12.72 1.58 29.97
C LEU A 74 12.73 1.70 28.45
N ALA A 75 11.59 1.94 27.81
CA ALA A 75 11.40 1.80 26.36
C ALA A 75 12.42 2.61 25.55
N PHE A 76 12.52 3.92 25.82
CA PHE A 76 13.47 4.80 25.15
C PHE A 76 14.92 4.34 25.34
N ASN A 77 15.31 4.05 26.58
CA ASN A 77 16.67 3.58 26.90
C ASN A 77 16.97 2.20 26.30
N SER A 78 15.98 1.32 26.17
CA SER A 78 16.14 0.01 25.52
C SER A 78 16.42 0.16 24.02
N VAL A 79 15.82 1.14 23.36
CA VAL A 79 16.10 1.47 21.95
C VAL A 79 17.50 2.07 21.81
N GLU A 80 17.93 2.95 22.71
CA GLU A 80 19.31 3.46 22.71
C GLU A 80 20.34 2.36 22.99
N ARG A 81 20.02 1.40 23.87
CA ARG A 81 20.84 0.19 24.09
C ARG A 81 20.95 -0.66 22.83
N ILE A 82 19.86 -0.84 22.07
CA ILE A 82 19.90 -1.51 20.76
C ILE A 82 20.87 -0.79 19.82
N MET A 83 20.85 0.53 19.80
CA MET A 83 21.75 1.30 18.92
C MET A 83 23.23 1.16 19.28
N ARG A 84 23.54 1.09 20.57
CA ARG A 84 24.90 1.29 21.08
C ARG A 84 25.60 -0.01 21.45
N ASP A 85 24.85 -0.97 21.99
CA ASP A 85 25.43 -2.13 22.68
C ASP A 85 25.15 -3.45 21.95
N VAL A 86 24.05 -3.53 21.19
CA VAL A 86 23.70 -4.73 20.43
C VAL A 86 24.51 -4.79 19.13
N ASN A 87 25.16 -5.93 18.88
CA ASN A 87 25.89 -6.17 17.63
C ASN A 87 24.98 -5.93 16.41
N TYR A 88 25.36 -4.97 15.56
CA TYR A 88 24.55 -4.51 14.42
C TYR A 88 23.13 -4.03 14.78
N GLY A 89 22.87 -3.70 16.04
CA GLY A 89 21.55 -3.22 16.46
C GLY A 89 21.18 -1.88 15.84
N TRP A 90 22.16 -1.00 15.58
CA TRP A 90 21.95 0.22 14.79
C TRP A 90 21.43 -0.08 13.38
N LEU A 91 21.98 -1.12 12.73
CA LEU A 91 21.58 -1.53 11.38
C LEU A 91 20.16 -2.11 11.42
N LEU A 92 19.88 -2.99 12.38
CA LEU A 92 18.54 -3.55 12.56
C LEU A 92 17.48 -2.46 12.79
N ARG A 93 17.75 -1.48 13.66
CA ARG A 93 16.84 -0.35 13.90
C ARG A 93 16.63 0.46 12.63
N TYR A 94 17.68 0.83 11.90
CA TYR A 94 17.54 1.66 10.72
C TYR A 94 16.92 0.94 9.52
N VAL A 95 17.16 -0.36 9.36
CA VAL A 95 16.42 -1.21 8.41
C VAL A 95 14.95 -1.22 8.82
N HIS A 96 14.60 -1.47 10.08
CA HIS A 96 13.20 -1.50 10.47
C HIS A 96 12.49 -0.14 10.27
N ALA A 97 13.13 0.96 10.70
CA ALA A 97 12.55 2.30 10.62
C ALA A 97 12.43 2.82 9.17
N ASN A 98 13.50 2.75 8.37
CA ASN A 98 13.44 3.18 6.97
C ASN A 98 12.61 2.20 6.13
N GLY A 99 12.58 0.92 6.51
CA GLY A 99 11.79 -0.08 5.83
C GLY A 99 10.29 0.18 5.95
N ALA A 100 9.80 0.73 7.07
CA ALA A 100 8.42 1.20 7.16
C ALA A 100 8.10 2.26 6.08
N SER A 101 8.98 3.25 5.90
CA SER A 101 8.82 4.26 4.85
C SER A 101 8.86 3.64 3.46
N MET A 102 9.85 2.79 3.16
CA MET A 102 9.93 2.12 1.86
C MET A 102 8.71 1.24 1.60
N PHE A 103 8.13 0.63 2.63
CA PHE A 103 6.90 -0.16 2.51
C PHE A 103 5.71 0.71 2.10
N PHE A 104 5.52 1.89 2.70
CA PHE A 104 4.49 2.85 2.27
C PHE A 104 4.74 3.38 0.86
N ILE A 105 5.98 3.69 0.49
CA ILE A 105 6.32 4.10 -0.90
C ILE A 105 5.88 3.01 -1.88
N ALA A 106 6.23 1.76 -1.60
CA ALA A 106 5.88 0.64 -2.46
C ALA A 106 4.36 0.46 -2.58
N VAL A 107 3.62 0.55 -1.47
CA VAL A 107 2.17 0.40 -1.46
C VAL A 107 1.45 1.59 -2.10
N TYR A 108 1.90 2.83 -1.90
CA TYR A 108 1.33 3.97 -2.61
C TYR A 108 1.49 3.83 -4.12
N ILE A 109 2.69 3.45 -4.60
CA ILE A 109 2.90 3.19 -6.03
C ILE A 109 2.00 2.02 -6.51
N HIS A 110 1.89 0.95 -5.71
CA HIS A 110 1.03 -0.19 -6.02
C HIS A 110 -0.45 0.19 -6.14
N MET A 111 -0.96 1.02 -5.22
CA MET A 111 -2.34 1.51 -5.20
C MET A 111 -2.62 2.47 -6.35
N PHE A 112 -1.76 3.46 -6.59
CA PHE A 112 -1.91 4.39 -7.72
C PHE A 112 -1.80 3.67 -9.07
N ARG A 113 -0.94 2.65 -9.18
CA ARG A 113 -0.95 1.74 -10.33
C ARG A 113 -2.32 1.07 -10.49
N GLY A 114 -2.88 0.54 -9.40
CA GLY A 114 -4.20 -0.11 -9.42
C GLY A 114 -5.30 0.85 -9.89
N MET A 115 -5.26 2.09 -9.42
CA MET A 115 -6.18 3.15 -9.84
C MET A 115 -6.00 3.53 -11.32
N TYR A 116 -4.76 3.67 -11.79
CA TYR A 116 -4.46 4.04 -13.18
C TYR A 116 -4.90 2.99 -14.19
N TYR A 117 -4.68 1.71 -13.90
CA TYR A 117 -5.01 0.62 -14.82
C TYR A 117 -6.41 0.02 -14.60
N GLY A 118 -7.18 0.55 -13.66
CA GLY A 118 -8.51 0.04 -13.32
C GLY A 118 -8.46 -1.39 -12.78
N SER A 119 -7.40 -1.75 -12.07
CA SER A 119 -7.21 -3.09 -11.50
C SER A 119 -8.17 -3.41 -10.35
N TYR A 120 -8.96 -2.43 -9.92
CA TYR A 120 -10.03 -2.57 -8.93
C TYR A 120 -11.39 -2.91 -9.54
N LYS A 121 -11.54 -2.76 -10.87
CA LYS A 121 -12.80 -3.04 -11.57
C LYS A 121 -13.05 -4.55 -11.70
N ALA A 122 -14.30 -4.91 -11.98
CA ALA A 122 -14.72 -6.29 -12.23
C ALA A 122 -13.75 -7.07 -13.15
N PRO A 123 -13.36 -8.31 -12.80
CA PRO A 123 -13.80 -9.12 -11.64
C PRO A 123 -12.86 -9.04 -10.41
N ARG A 124 -12.22 -7.89 -10.15
CA ARG A 124 -11.12 -7.73 -9.18
C ARG A 124 -11.52 -6.92 -7.94
N GLU A 125 -12.81 -6.81 -7.64
CA GLU A 125 -13.32 -6.01 -6.53
C GLU A 125 -12.87 -6.56 -5.18
N ILE A 126 -12.98 -7.88 -4.97
CA ILE A 126 -12.52 -8.55 -3.74
C ILE A 126 -11.01 -8.36 -3.55
N LEU A 127 -10.23 -8.50 -4.64
CA LEU A 127 -8.80 -8.26 -4.62
C LEU A 127 -8.50 -6.83 -4.12
N TRP A 128 -9.20 -5.83 -4.65
CA TRP A 128 -9.03 -4.44 -4.23
C TRP A 128 -9.43 -4.19 -2.77
N ILE A 129 -10.56 -4.71 -2.33
CA ILE A 129 -11.04 -4.56 -0.94
C ILE A 129 -10.03 -5.18 0.04
N LEU A 130 -9.50 -6.36 -0.27
CA LEU A 130 -8.42 -6.96 0.52
C LEU A 130 -7.19 -6.05 0.55
N GLY A 131 -6.84 -5.40 -0.56
CA GLY A 131 -5.77 -4.41 -0.61
C GLY A 131 -6.02 -3.19 0.29
N VAL A 132 -7.25 -2.68 0.33
CA VAL A 132 -7.62 -1.57 1.23
C VAL A 132 -7.57 -1.99 2.70
N ILE A 133 -8.01 -3.21 3.02
CA ILE A 133 -7.90 -3.77 4.39
C ILE A 133 -6.42 -3.93 4.79
N ILE A 134 -5.58 -4.47 3.89
CA ILE A 134 -4.13 -4.55 4.10
C ILE A 134 -3.56 -3.16 4.39
N PHE A 135 -3.93 -2.15 3.59
CA PHE A 135 -3.47 -0.78 3.79
C PHE A 135 -3.86 -0.24 5.18
N LEU A 136 -5.10 -0.44 5.63
CA LEU A 136 -5.54 -0.02 6.97
C LEU A 136 -4.77 -0.73 8.08
N VAL A 137 -4.56 -2.05 7.96
CA VAL A 137 -3.78 -2.81 8.96
C VAL A 137 -2.31 -2.38 8.95
N MET A 138 -1.73 -2.06 7.79
CA MET A 138 -0.38 -1.50 7.68
C MET A 138 -0.28 -0.15 8.39
N MET A 139 -1.24 0.76 8.19
CA MET A 139 -1.28 2.05 8.90
C MET A 139 -1.34 1.86 10.41
N GLY A 140 -2.23 1.00 10.91
CA GLY A 140 -2.31 0.70 12.34
C GLY A 140 -1.03 0.08 12.90
N THR A 141 -0.41 -0.84 12.15
CA THR A 141 0.85 -1.49 12.52
C THR A 141 1.98 -0.46 12.62
N ALA A 142 2.14 0.40 11.61
CA ALA A 142 3.19 1.41 11.57
C ALA A 142 3.04 2.44 12.68
N PHE A 143 1.81 2.93 12.91
CA PHE A 143 1.50 3.84 14.02
C PHE A 143 1.95 3.24 15.36
N MET A 144 1.51 2.02 15.68
CA MET A 144 1.87 1.41 16.97
C MET A 144 3.39 1.17 17.09
N GLY A 145 4.06 0.82 15.98
CA GLY A 145 5.51 0.69 15.93
C GLY A 145 6.23 2.01 16.24
N TYR A 146 5.71 3.13 15.72
CA TYR A 146 6.24 4.46 15.98
C TYR A 146 6.01 4.95 17.41
N VAL A 147 5.07 4.36 18.17
CA VAL A 147 4.89 4.63 19.61
C VAL A 147 5.97 3.95 20.46
N LEU A 148 6.52 2.81 20.02
CA LEU A 148 7.41 1.98 20.84
C LEU A 148 8.71 2.67 21.29
N PRO A 149 9.38 3.52 20.48
CA PRO A 149 10.56 4.25 20.95
C PRO A 149 10.31 5.17 22.15
N TRP A 150 9.05 5.52 22.42
CA TRP A 150 8.64 6.34 23.56
C TRP A 150 9.37 7.71 23.63
N GLY A 151 9.59 8.31 22.47
CA GLY A 151 10.03 9.70 22.33
C GLY A 151 8.86 10.69 22.34
N GLN A 152 9.16 11.98 22.13
CA GLN A 152 8.14 13.02 22.10
C GLN A 152 7.08 12.80 21.00
N MET A 153 7.52 12.49 19.76
CA MET A 153 6.57 12.25 18.66
C MET A 153 5.76 10.97 18.90
N SER A 154 6.38 9.93 19.47
CA SER A 154 5.70 8.70 19.88
C SER A 154 4.54 8.97 20.85
N PHE A 155 4.81 9.70 21.94
CA PHE A 155 3.82 9.94 23.00
C PHE A 155 2.67 10.85 22.53
N TRP A 156 3.00 11.97 21.90
CA TRP A 156 1.98 12.91 21.45
C TRP A 156 1.22 12.42 20.23
N GLY A 157 1.88 11.68 19.32
CA GLY A 157 1.22 10.98 18.23
C GLY A 157 0.20 9.96 18.75
N ALA A 158 0.58 9.16 19.76
CA ALA A 158 -0.35 8.25 20.44
C ALA A 158 -1.55 9.00 21.04
N THR A 159 -1.28 10.10 21.76
CA THR A 159 -2.31 10.92 22.41
C THR A 159 -3.30 11.51 21.40
N VAL A 160 -2.82 12.04 20.27
CA VAL A 160 -3.66 12.65 19.23
C VAL A 160 -4.48 11.58 18.51
N ILE A 161 -3.84 10.52 18.00
CA ILE A 161 -4.51 9.50 17.17
C ILE A 161 -5.59 8.76 17.95
N THR A 162 -5.29 8.36 19.19
CA THR A 162 -6.29 7.70 20.04
C THR A 162 -7.42 8.66 20.44
N ASN A 163 -7.13 9.95 20.71
CA ASN A 163 -8.18 10.92 20.98
C ASN A 163 -9.09 11.20 19.80
N LEU A 164 -8.73 10.86 18.55
CA LEU A 164 -9.64 11.01 17.41
C LEU A 164 -10.95 10.23 17.63
N PHE A 165 -10.91 9.11 18.36
CA PHE A 165 -12.10 8.31 18.65
C PHE A 165 -13.07 9.02 19.62
N SER A 166 -12.60 9.94 20.47
CA SER A 166 -13.50 10.76 21.32
C SER A 166 -14.38 11.73 20.51
N ALA A 167 -14.15 11.87 19.21
CA ALA A 167 -15.03 12.66 18.34
C ALA A 167 -16.41 11.99 18.13
N PHE A 168 -16.51 10.66 18.32
CA PHE A 168 -17.76 9.95 18.14
C PHE A 168 -18.67 10.10 19.36
N PRO A 169 -19.92 10.57 19.20
CA PRO A 169 -20.83 10.73 20.33
C PRO A 169 -21.16 9.37 20.96
N ILE A 170 -21.39 9.36 22.27
CA ILE A 170 -21.81 8.20 23.08
C ILE A 170 -20.72 7.14 23.26
N VAL A 171 -20.07 6.70 22.19
CA VAL A 171 -19.10 5.59 22.19
C VAL A 171 -17.63 6.04 22.23
N GLY A 172 -17.36 7.32 21.96
CA GLY A 172 -16.00 7.83 21.81
C GLY A 172 -15.15 7.70 23.07
N ASP A 173 -15.60 8.25 24.20
CA ASP A 173 -14.85 8.20 25.45
C ASP A 173 -14.60 6.77 25.95
N PRO A 174 -15.60 5.85 25.95
CA PRO A 174 -15.34 4.43 26.25
C PRO A 174 -14.28 3.79 25.35
N ILE A 175 -14.24 4.11 24.05
CA ILE A 175 -13.21 3.61 23.13
C ILE A 175 -11.84 4.17 23.49
N VAL A 176 -11.73 5.46 23.80
CA VAL A 176 -10.45 6.08 24.18
C VAL A 176 -9.92 5.48 25.47
N THR A 177 -10.75 5.37 26.52
CA THR A 177 -10.36 4.72 27.78
C THR A 177 -9.99 3.25 27.57
N LEU A 178 -10.73 2.54 26.70
CA LEU A 178 -10.38 1.17 26.31
C LEU A 178 -9.04 1.12 25.60
N LEU A 179 -8.71 2.05 24.70
CA LEU A 179 -7.44 2.11 23.97
C LEU A 179 -6.27 2.50 24.86
N TRP A 180 -6.47 3.38 25.84
CA TRP A 180 -5.41 3.75 26.79
C TRP A 180 -5.18 2.72 27.87
N GLY A 181 -6.25 2.10 28.38
CA GLY A 181 -6.19 1.29 29.60
C GLY A 181 -6.05 2.13 30.86
N GLY A 182 -6.52 3.37 30.82
CA GLY A 182 -6.35 4.37 31.87
C GLY A 182 -6.92 5.73 31.43
N PHE A 183 -6.57 6.77 32.19
CA PHE A 183 -7.06 8.14 31.98
C PHE A 183 -6.23 8.97 31.00
N SER A 184 -5.05 8.47 30.61
CA SER A 184 -4.14 9.10 29.66
C SER A 184 -3.30 8.03 28.97
N VAL A 185 -2.56 8.42 27.93
CA VAL A 185 -1.49 7.60 27.37
C VAL A 185 -0.43 7.36 28.45
N ASP A 186 -0.19 6.10 28.79
CA ASP A 186 0.80 5.68 29.80
C ASP A 186 1.22 4.21 29.54
N ASN A 187 1.84 3.56 30.52
CA ASN A 187 2.37 2.21 30.43
C ASN A 187 1.38 1.14 29.95
N PRO A 188 0.10 1.13 30.40
CA PRO A 188 -0.87 0.21 29.83
C PRO A 188 -1.04 0.39 28.31
N THR A 189 -0.96 1.62 27.81
CA THR A 189 -1.06 1.96 26.37
C THR A 189 0.16 1.50 25.59
N LEU A 190 1.36 1.69 26.13
CA LEU A 190 2.59 1.23 25.48
C LEU A 190 2.64 -0.30 25.40
N ASN A 191 2.28 -0.99 26.48
CA ASN A 191 2.38 -2.44 26.57
C ASN A 191 1.44 -3.16 25.59
N ARG A 192 0.19 -2.71 25.47
CA ARG A 192 -0.75 -3.24 24.46
C ARG A 192 -0.32 -2.91 23.03
N PHE A 193 0.25 -1.73 22.78
CA PHE A 193 0.68 -1.36 21.43
C PHE A 193 1.87 -2.19 21.01
N PHE A 194 2.76 -2.58 21.93
CA PHE A 194 3.77 -3.59 21.66
C PHE A 194 3.14 -4.94 21.24
N ALA A 195 2.19 -5.45 22.03
CA ALA A 195 1.53 -6.72 21.72
C ALA A 195 0.81 -6.71 20.35
N LEU A 196 0.08 -5.63 20.06
CA LEU A 196 -0.62 -5.46 18.80
C LEU A 196 0.33 -5.22 17.62
N HIS A 197 1.38 -4.41 17.80
CA HIS A 197 2.41 -4.21 16.77
C HIS A 197 3.15 -5.51 16.43
N PHE A 198 3.32 -6.41 17.41
CA PHE A 198 3.88 -7.74 17.16
C PHE A 198 2.88 -8.66 16.43
N LEU A 199 1.59 -8.61 16.78
CA LEU A 199 0.55 -9.46 16.20
C LEU A 199 0.18 -9.08 14.76
N LEU A 200 -0.05 -7.80 14.49
CA LEU A 200 -0.61 -7.35 13.21
C LEU A 200 0.23 -7.69 11.97
N PRO A 201 1.58 -7.74 11.99
CA PRO A 201 2.37 -8.24 10.87
C PRO A 201 2.02 -9.67 10.44
N PHE A 202 1.61 -10.54 11.37
CA PHE A 202 1.14 -11.89 11.03
C PHE A 202 -0.28 -11.89 10.46
N VAL A 203 -1.13 -10.97 10.93
CA VAL A 203 -2.44 -10.71 10.30
C VAL A 203 -2.24 -10.20 8.87
N LEU A 204 -1.30 -9.28 8.65
CA LEU A 204 -0.91 -8.80 7.31
C LEU A 204 -0.42 -9.94 6.43
N LEU A 205 0.41 -10.85 6.93
CA LEU A 205 0.86 -12.02 6.18
C LEU A 205 -0.33 -12.88 5.73
N GLY A 206 -1.28 -13.16 6.63
CA GLY A 206 -2.51 -13.89 6.27
C GLY A 206 -3.35 -13.16 5.21
N LEU A 207 -3.51 -11.84 5.35
CA LEU A 207 -4.23 -11.02 4.38
C LEU A 207 -3.53 -10.97 3.02
N VAL A 208 -2.20 -10.91 2.96
CA VAL A 208 -1.42 -10.93 1.72
C VAL A 208 -1.54 -12.29 1.01
N ILE A 209 -1.56 -13.39 1.76
CA ILE A 209 -1.83 -14.72 1.20
C ILE A 209 -3.23 -14.74 0.56
N LEU A 210 -4.25 -14.24 1.27
CA LEU A 210 -5.61 -14.17 0.74
C LEU A 210 -5.72 -13.22 -0.47
N HIS A 211 -5.02 -12.09 -0.45
CA HIS A 211 -4.95 -11.13 -1.56
C HIS A 211 -4.31 -11.76 -2.80
N THR A 212 -3.23 -12.53 -2.62
CA THR A 212 -2.56 -13.25 -3.71
C THR A 212 -3.45 -14.37 -4.25
N ALA A 213 -4.14 -15.11 -3.39
CA ALA A 213 -5.11 -16.12 -3.81
C ALA A 213 -6.25 -15.51 -4.64
N ALA A 214 -6.80 -14.36 -4.23
CA ALA A 214 -7.82 -13.64 -4.99
C ALA A 214 -7.28 -13.17 -6.36
N LEU A 215 -6.02 -12.72 -6.43
CA LEU A 215 -5.35 -12.39 -7.69
C LEU A 215 -5.25 -13.61 -8.60
N HIS A 216 -4.92 -14.79 -8.07
CA HIS A 216 -4.75 -15.99 -8.87
C HIS A 216 -6.06 -16.51 -9.45
N VAL A 217 -7.20 -16.26 -8.78
CA VAL A 217 -8.53 -16.57 -9.31
C VAL A 217 -8.91 -15.68 -10.50
N CYS A 218 -8.67 -14.38 -10.41
CA CYS A 218 -9.09 -13.42 -11.45
C CYS A 218 -8.02 -13.14 -12.53
N GLY A 219 -6.77 -13.54 -12.29
CA GLY A 219 -5.64 -13.26 -13.16
C GLY A 219 -5.15 -11.81 -13.06
N SER A 220 -3.85 -11.62 -13.34
CA SER A 220 -3.25 -10.29 -13.40
C SER A 220 -3.88 -9.41 -14.49
N ASN A 221 -4.24 -8.18 -14.12
CA ASN A 221 -4.54 -7.13 -15.10
C ASN A 221 -3.26 -6.73 -15.87
N ASN A 222 -3.38 -5.91 -16.92
CA ASN A 222 -2.26 -5.43 -17.71
C ASN A 222 -2.45 -3.96 -18.17
N PRO A 223 -1.43 -3.31 -18.74
CA PRO A 223 -1.52 -1.89 -19.11
C PRO A 223 -2.64 -1.50 -20.08
N LEU A 224 -3.18 -2.45 -20.84
CA LEU A 224 -4.30 -2.20 -21.76
C LEU A 224 -5.67 -2.39 -21.09
N GLY A 225 -5.75 -3.08 -19.97
CA GLY A 225 -7.02 -3.33 -19.28
C GLY A 225 -7.95 -4.36 -19.95
N ILE A 226 -7.47 -5.07 -20.98
CA ILE A 226 -8.20 -6.15 -21.68
C ILE A 226 -7.79 -7.52 -21.11
N GLU A 227 -8.72 -8.47 -21.07
CA GLU A 227 -8.39 -9.84 -20.62
C GLU A 227 -7.57 -10.60 -21.68
N PRO A 228 -6.62 -11.47 -21.29
CA PRO A 228 -5.92 -12.35 -22.23
C PRO A 228 -6.89 -13.28 -22.96
N LYS A 229 -6.73 -13.45 -24.28
CA LYS A 229 -7.59 -14.32 -25.09
C LYS A 229 -7.02 -15.71 -25.34
N GLY A 230 -5.72 -15.89 -25.15
CA GLY A 230 -5.05 -17.17 -25.38
C GLY A 230 -3.55 -17.11 -25.10
N PRO A 231 -2.80 -18.20 -25.36
CA PRO A 231 -1.38 -18.30 -25.05
C PRO A 231 -0.51 -17.23 -25.72
N GLN A 232 -0.96 -16.71 -26.87
CA GLN A 232 -0.32 -15.59 -27.55
C GLN A 232 -0.39 -14.27 -26.79
N ASP A 233 -1.20 -14.14 -25.74
CA ASP A 233 -1.29 -12.91 -24.94
C ASP A 233 -0.49 -13.01 -23.63
N THR A 234 0.00 -14.21 -23.31
CA THR A 234 0.67 -14.50 -22.04
C THR A 234 2.08 -15.04 -22.24
N VAL A 235 2.81 -15.10 -21.14
CA VAL A 235 4.10 -15.80 -20.96
C VAL A 235 4.05 -16.48 -19.57
N PRO A 236 4.79 -17.58 -19.34
CA PRO A 236 4.91 -18.12 -17.98
C PRO A 236 5.57 -17.10 -17.05
N PHE A 237 5.20 -17.12 -15.77
CA PHE A 237 5.78 -16.21 -14.77
C PHE A 237 7.31 -16.34 -14.70
N ASN A 238 7.82 -17.57 -14.60
CA ASN A 238 9.24 -17.88 -14.68
C ASN A 238 9.64 -18.30 -16.11
N PRO A 239 10.77 -17.82 -16.67
CA PRO A 239 11.70 -16.85 -16.10
C PRO A 239 11.34 -15.38 -16.36
N TYR A 240 10.37 -15.11 -17.23
CA TYR A 240 10.17 -13.77 -17.81
C TYR A 240 9.84 -12.70 -16.76
N VAL A 241 8.81 -12.94 -15.95
CA VAL A 241 8.38 -12.00 -14.91
C VAL A 241 9.32 -12.09 -13.70
N THR A 242 9.80 -13.29 -13.34
CA THR A 242 10.79 -13.46 -12.26
C THR A 242 12.04 -12.59 -12.47
N VAL A 243 12.64 -12.62 -13.66
CA VAL A 243 13.84 -11.82 -13.97
C VAL A 243 13.52 -10.32 -13.99
N LYS A 244 12.39 -9.93 -14.61
CA LYS A 244 11.95 -8.53 -14.68
C LYS A 244 11.69 -7.96 -13.28
N ASP A 245 10.94 -8.66 -12.45
CA ASP A 245 10.63 -8.24 -11.09
C ASP A 245 11.87 -8.29 -10.20
N GLY A 246 12.74 -9.30 -10.36
CA GLY A 246 14.03 -9.38 -9.69
C GLY A 246 14.92 -8.16 -9.96
N PHE A 247 15.00 -7.70 -11.22
CA PHE A 247 15.71 -6.47 -11.57
C PHE A 247 15.13 -5.24 -10.86
N ALA A 248 13.80 -5.09 -10.85
CA ALA A 248 13.14 -3.98 -10.17
C ALA A 248 13.35 -4.00 -8.65
N VAL A 249 13.30 -5.20 -8.05
CA VAL A 249 13.59 -5.42 -6.62
C VAL A 249 15.02 -4.99 -6.29
N VAL A 250 16.01 -5.38 -7.11
CA VAL A 250 17.41 -4.99 -6.89
C VAL A 250 17.57 -3.47 -6.90
N ILE A 251 16.98 -2.77 -7.89
CA ILE A 251 17.02 -1.30 -7.93
C ILE A 251 16.36 -0.69 -6.69
N PHE A 252 15.19 -1.21 -6.29
CA PHE A 252 14.48 -0.73 -5.12
C PHE A 252 15.31 -0.93 -3.83
N LEU A 253 15.97 -2.07 -3.68
CA LEU A 253 16.83 -2.37 -2.54
C LEU A 253 18.11 -1.53 -2.52
N ILE A 254 18.65 -1.15 -3.69
CA ILE A 254 19.76 -0.19 -3.76
C ILE A 254 19.32 1.17 -3.21
N ILE A 255 18.17 1.68 -3.65
CA ILE A 255 17.63 2.96 -3.14
C ILE A 255 17.37 2.86 -1.63
N TYR A 256 16.77 1.77 -1.18
CA TYR A 256 16.54 1.52 0.23
C TYR A 256 17.84 1.48 1.05
N ALA A 257 18.88 0.82 0.54
CA ALA A 257 20.20 0.79 1.17
C ALA A 257 20.81 2.19 1.28
N VAL A 258 20.59 3.07 0.29
CA VAL A 258 21.05 4.47 0.39
C VAL A 258 20.48 5.15 1.63
N PHE A 259 19.17 5.00 1.89
CA PHE A 259 18.55 5.55 3.10
C PHE A 259 19.10 4.91 4.37
N VAL A 260 19.23 3.58 4.42
CA VAL A 260 19.70 2.88 5.62
C VAL A 260 21.14 3.25 5.99
N PHE A 261 22.05 3.34 5.01
CA PHE A 261 23.48 3.49 5.29
C PHE A 261 23.98 4.94 5.26
N PHE A 262 23.38 5.81 4.44
CA PHE A 262 23.92 7.16 4.22
C PHE A 262 23.03 8.28 4.75
N MET A 263 21.72 8.06 4.90
CA MET A 263 20.81 9.08 5.43
C MET A 263 19.66 8.51 6.28
N PRO A 264 19.97 7.70 7.32
CA PRO A 264 18.97 6.89 8.02
C PRO A 264 17.92 7.68 8.81
N ASN A 265 18.19 8.95 9.08
CA ASN A 265 17.31 9.84 9.83
C ASN A 265 16.51 10.80 8.94
N TYR A 266 16.72 10.79 7.61
CA TYR A 266 16.10 11.76 6.71
C TYR A 266 14.57 11.68 6.69
N MET A 267 14.01 10.46 6.75
CA MET A 267 12.55 10.25 6.77
C MET A 267 11.95 10.25 8.18
N GLY A 268 12.76 10.52 9.21
CA GLY A 268 12.34 10.55 10.62
C GLY A 268 12.15 11.98 11.13
N HIS A 269 11.63 12.09 12.37
CA HIS A 269 11.48 13.38 13.05
C HIS A 269 12.50 13.51 14.19
N PRO A 270 13.32 14.58 14.25
CA PRO A 270 14.35 14.74 15.26
C PRO A 270 13.84 14.68 16.70
N ASP A 271 12.66 15.26 16.98
CA ASP A 271 12.08 15.25 18.33
C ASP A 271 11.81 13.85 18.88
N ASN A 272 11.75 12.80 18.04
CA ASN A 272 11.61 11.44 18.54
C ASN A 272 12.91 10.87 19.15
N TYR A 273 14.01 11.63 19.11
CA TYR A 273 15.22 11.41 19.91
C TYR A 273 15.20 12.13 21.27
N ILE A 274 14.11 12.80 21.61
CA ILE A 274 13.86 13.37 22.93
C ILE A 274 12.91 12.44 23.68
N PRO A 275 13.21 11.98 24.91
CA PRO A 275 12.30 11.14 25.68
C PRO A 275 10.92 11.80 25.87
N ALA A 276 9.87 10.99 25.89
CA ALA A 276 8.51 11.47 26.10
C ALA A 276 8.36 12.29 27.40
N ASN A 277 7.78 13.48 27.27
CA ASN A 277 7.37 14.34 28.38
C ASN A 277 5.85 14.59 28.29
N PRO A 278 5.04 13.97 29.17
CA PRO A 278 3.59 14.14 29.19
C PRO A 278 3.10 15.58 29.42
N LEU A 279 3.97 16.46 29.92
CA LEU A 279 3.62 17.85 30.28
C LEU A 279 4.04 18.87 29.22
N VAL A 280 4.79 18.47 28.19
CA VAL A 280 5.34 19.39 27.18
C VAL A 280 5.13 18.82 25.77
N THR A 281 4.18 19.38 25.04
CA THR A 281 4.01 19.12 23.61
C THR A 281 5.04 19.91 22.80
N PRO A 282 5.79 19.27 21.89
CA PRO A 282 6.67 20.00 20.97
C PRO A 282 5.91 21.02 20.13
N ALA A 283 6.54 22.16 19.83
CA ALA A 283 5.94 23.23 19.05
C ALA A 283 5.58 22.80 17.61
N HIS A 284 6.31 21.84 17.05
CA HIS A 284 6.15 21.35 15.68
C HIS A 284 5.85 19.85 15.66
N ILE A 285 4.71 19.45 16.26
CA ILE A 285 4.24 18.07 16.14
C ILE A 285 3.72 17.79 14.73
N VAL A 286 4.38 16.87 14.02
CA VAL A 286 4.01 16.46 12.67
C VAL A 286 4.03 14.93 12.63
N PRO A 287 2.98 14.27 12.10
CA PRO A 287 3.00 12.83 11.94
C PRO A 287 3.98 12.40 10.84
N GLU A 288 4.25 11.11 10.78
CA GLU A 288 5.14 10.52 9.80
C GLU A 288 4.67 10.83 8.37
N TRP A 289 5.62 10.96 7.44
CA TRP A 289 5.35 11.51 6.10
C TRP A 289 4.25 10.75 5.36
N TYR A 290 4.15 9.44 5.58
CA TYR A 290 3.15 8.57 4.96
C TYR A 290 1.74 8.74 5.55
N PHE A 291 1.55 9.50 6.63
CA PHE A 291 0.24 9.88 7.15
C PHE A 291 -0.16 11.32 6.82
N LEU A 292 0.77 12.14 6.32
CA LEU A 292 0.55 13.57 6.08
C LEU A 292 -0.65 13.90 5.18
N PRO A 293 -0.92 13.19 4.07
CA PRO A 293 -2.07 13.54 3.23
C PRO A 293 -3.40 13.44 4.00
N PHE A 294 -3.54 12.42 4.84
CA PHE A 294 -4.75 12.21 5.64
C PHE A 294 -4.82 13.19 6.82
N TYR A 295 -3.67 13.49 7.43
CA TYR A 295 -3.57 14.51 8.48
C TYR A 295 -3.94 15.91 7.95
N ALA A 296 -3.53 16.25 6.73
CA ALA A 296 -3.92 17.50 6.08
C ALA A 296 -5.44 17.60 5.89
N MET A 297 -6.10 16.51 5.49
CA MET A 297 -7.57 16.48 5.36
C MET A 297 -8.27 16.65 6.72
N LEU A 298 -7.75 16.01 7.77
CA LEU A 298 -8.30 16.13 9.12
C LEU A 298 -8.32 17.58 9.60
N ARG A 299 -7.20 18.27 9.50
CA ARG A 299 -7.04 19.66 9.99
C ARG A 299 -7.60 20.72 9.04
N ALA A 300 -7.95 20.35 7.81
CA ALA A 300 -8.58 21.27 6.86
C ALA A 300 -9.99 21.69 7.31
N ILE A 301 -10.68 20.83 8.07
CA ILE A 301 -12.04 21.03 8.53
C ILE A 301 -12.03 21.59 9.96
N PRO A 302 -12.62 22.77 10.23
CA PRO A 302 -12.65 23.39 11.55
C PRO A 302 -13.75 22.79 12.44
N ASP A 303 -13.86 21.46 12.46
CA ASP A 303 -14.77 20.69 13.30
C ASP A 303 -14.13 19.35 13.65
N LYS A 304 -14.20 18.94 14.92
CA LYS A 304 -13.52 17.73 15.41
C LYS A 304 -14.07 16.47 14.75
N LEU A 305 -15.40 16.31 14.74
CA LEU A 305 -16.04 15.14 14.14
C LEU A 305 -15.91 15.17 12.61
N GLY A 306 -16.15 16.31 11.98
CA GLY A 306 -16.02 16.51 10.55
C GLY A 306 -14.62 16.21 10.02
N GLY A 307 -13.58 16.67 10.71
CA GLY A 307 -12.18 16.34 10.37
C GLY A 307 -11.89 14.84 10.49
N VAL A 308 -12.35 14.20 11.56
CA VAL A 308 -12.23 12.74 11.74
C VAL A 308 -12.96 11.97 10.64
N LEU A 309 -14.19 12.37 10.31
CA LEU A 309 -14.98 11.75 9.24
C LEU A 309 -14.35 11.97 7.86
N ALA A 310 -13.74 13.12 7.58
CA ALA A 310 -13.04 13.35 6.32
C ALA A 310 -11.76 12.50 6.24
N MET A 311 -10.99 12.41 7.32
CA MET A 311 -9.78 11.58 7.35
C MET A 311 -10.12 10.10 7.09
N PHE A 312 -11.00 9.50 7.90
CA PHE A 312 -11.39 8.09 7.70
C PHE A 312 -12.20 7.88 6.43
N GLY A 313 -13.04 8.85 6.06
CA GLY A 313 -13.84 8.84 4.85
C GLY A 313 -12.97 8.79 3.60
N SER A 314 -11.84 9.49 3.58
CA SER A 314 -10.91 9.48 2.44
C SER A 314 -10.37 8.07 2.15
N ILE A 315 -10.02 7.30 3.19
CA ILE A 315 -9.54 5.92 3.06
C ILE A 315 -10.69 4.96 2.75
N ALA A 316 -11.82 5.10 3.46
CA ALA A 316 -13.01 4.27 3.24
C ALA A 316 -13.53 4.39 1.80
N LEU A 317 -13.43 5.58 1.21
CA LEU A 317 -13.84 5.84 -0.17
C LEU A 317 -13.09 4.98 -1.18
N LEU A 318 -11.84 4.62 -0.90
CA LEU A 318 -11.07 3.71 -1.74
C LEU A 318 -11.73 2.34 -1.80
N ALA A 319 -12.31 1.81 -0.72
CA ALA A 319 -13.02 0.54 -0.74
C ALA A 319 -14.21 0.56 -1.71
N PHE A 320 -14.87 1.72 -1.86
CA PHE A 320 -16.03 1.90 -2.74
C PHE A 320 -15.66 2.22 -4.20
N LEU A 321 -14.36 2.40 -4.50
CA LEU A 321 -13.87 2.77 -5.82
C LEU A 321 -14.41 1.89 -6.98
N PRO A 322 -14.55 0.56 -6.85
CA PRO A 322 -15.12 -0.30 -7.90
C PRO A 322 -16.55 0.06 -8.32
N TRP A 323 -17.33 0.67 -7.42
CA TRP A 323 -18.72 1.06 -7.68
C TRP A 323 -18.88 2.54 -8.03
N LEU A 324 -17.89 3.36 -7.70
CA LEU A 324 -17.85 4.78 -8.08
C LEU A 324 -17.42 4.95 -9.54
N ASP A 325 -16.43 4.18 -10.02
CA ASP A 325 -16.04 4.21 -11.44
C ASP A 325 -17.01 3.40 -12.32
N ARG A 326 -17.93 4.11 -12.96
CA ARG A 326 -18.93 3.52 -13.87
C ARG A 326 -18.42 3.30 -15.30
N SER A 327 -17.17 3.68 -15.62
CA SER A 327 -16.62 3.49 -16.97
C SER A 327 -16.37 2.00 -17.25
N LYS A 328 -16.81 1.53 -18.43
CA LYS A 328 -16.50 0.17 -18.92
C LYS A 328 -15.03 -0.01 -19.31
N ILE A 329 -14.31 1.10 -19.54
CA ILE A 329 -12.89 1.07 -19.89
C ILE A 329 -12.06 1.02 -18.61
N ARG A 330 -11.23 -0.02 -18.47
CA ARG A 330 -10.40 -0.19 -17.27
C ARG A 330 -9.21 0.75 -17.22
N SER A 331 -8.35 0.69 -18.25
CA SER A 331 -7.09 1.44 -18.26
C SER A 331 -7.29 2.92 -18.60
N CYS A 332 -6.70 3.81 -17.80
CA CYS A 332 -6.64 5.24 -18.09
C CYS A 332 -5.94 5.55 -19.42
N LYS A 333 -5.14 4.63 -19.97
CA LYS A 333 -4.52 4.78 -21.30
C LYS A 333 -5.55 5.08 -22.39
N PHE A 334 -6.77 4.56 -22.24
CA PHE A 334 -7.88 4.71 -23.17
C PHE A 334 -9.00 5.62 -22.63
N ARG A 335 -8.68 6.48 -21.67
CA ARG A 335 -9.60 7.45 -21.08
C ARG A 335 -8.98 8.84 -21.12
N PRO A 336 -9.07 9.55 -22.25
CA PRO A 336 -8.28 10.75 -22.51
C PRO A 336 -8.54 11.90 -21.54
N ILE A 337 -9.76 12.00 -21.00
CA ILE A 337 -10.16 13.01 -20.03
C ILE A 337 -9.78 12.52 -18.63
N TYR A 338 -10.20 11.30 -18.24
CA TYR A 338 -9.94 10.79 -16.90
C TYR A 338 -8.44 10.65 -16.60
N ARG A 339 -7.60 10.33 -17.61
CA ARG A 339 -6.14 10.28 -17.46
C ARG A 339 -5.55 11.58 -16.94
N GLN A 340 -6.10 12.74 -17.35
CA GLN A 340 -5.64 14.04 -16.88
C GLN A 340 -6.01 14.23 -15.41
N PHE A 341 -7.27 13.98 -15.05
CA PHE A 341 -7.74 14.09 -13.67
C PHE A 341 -7.09 13.10 -12.72
N PHE A 342 -6.70 11.90 -13.20
CA PHE A 342 -5.89 10.97 -12.42
C PHE A 342 -4.55 11.59 -12.02
N TRP A 343 -3.85 12.26 -12.94
CA TRP A 343 -2.58 12.91 -12.62
C TRP A 343 -2.77 14.13 -11.71
N ILE A 344 -3.88 14.86 -11.88
CA ILE A 344 -4.25 15.91 -10.93
C ILE A 344 -4.49 15.31 -9.53
N LEU A 345 -5.14 14.14 -9.40
CA LEU A 345 -5.28 13.44 -8.12
C LEU A 345 -3.93 13.02 -7.52
N ALA A 346 -3.01 12.50 -8.34
CA ALA A 346 -1.69 12.13 -7.87
C ALA A 346 -0.92 13.36 -7.34
N ILE A 347 -0.99 14.49 -8.05
CA ILE A 347 -0.39 15.76 -7.63
C ILE A 347 -1.07 16.28 -6.37
N ASP A 348 -2.41 16.20 -6.30
CA ASP A 348 -3.18 16.63 -5.14
C ASP A 348 -2.80 15.85 -3.86
N ALA A 349 -2.62 14.52 -3.97
CA ALA A 349 -2.15 13.72 -2.85
C ALA A 349 -0.75 14.14 -2.35
N LEU A 350 0.16 14.53 -3.27
CA LEU A 350 1.47 15.07 -2.91
C LEU A 350 1.38 16.46 -2.29
N ILE A 351 0.50 17.32 -2.82
CA ILE A 351 0.24 18.66 -2.26
C ILE A 351 -0.34 18.54 -0.86
N LEU A 352 -1.30 17.64 -0.63
CA LEU A 352 -1.85 17.36 0.69
C LEU A 352 -0.80 16.81 1.63
N GLY A 353 0.07 15.91 1.17
CA GLY A 353 1.23 15.44 1.93
C GLY A 353 2.14 16.60 2.35
N TYR A 354 2.46 17.51 1.43
CA TYR A 354 3.28 18.67 1.75
C TYR A 354 2.56 19.66 2.67
N ALA A 355 1.30 20.01 2.40
CA ALA A 355 0.50 20.88 3.25
C ALA A 355 0.33 20.31 4.67
N GLY A 356 0.27 18.99 4.80
CA GLY A 356 0.23 18.29 6.08
C GLY A 356 1.47 18.54 6.95
N SER A 357 2.64 18.80 6.35
CA SER A 357 3.88 19.13 7.10
C SER A 357 3.98 20.61 7.48
N GLN A 358 3.10 21.45 6.96
CA GLN A 358 3.11 22.90 7.20
C GLN A 358 2.16 23.30 8.35
N PRO A 359 2.29 24.51 8.94
CA PRO A 359 1.32 25.05 9.89
C PRO A 359 -0.12 25.18 9.35
N ALA A 360 -1.14 25.13 10.21
CA ALA A 360 -2.57 25.06 9.83
C ALA A 360 -3.14 26.45 9.58
N GLU A 361 -2.37 27.33 8.96
CA GLU A 361 -2.66 28.76 8.92
C GLU A 361 -2.34 29.34 7.54
N GLY A 362 -2.84 30.55 7.30
CA GLY A 362 -2.60 31.30 6.06
C GLY A 362 -2.92 30.49 4.80
N SER A 363 -1.98 30.51 3.85
CA SER A 363 -2.12 29.85 2.55
C SER A 363 -2.18 28.32 2.66
N TRP A 364 -1.48 27.71 3.61
CA TRP A 364 -1.42 26.25 3.74
C TRP A 364 -2.75 25.64 4.15
N LEU A 365 -3.49 26.31 5.05
CA LEU A 365 -4.85 25.90 5.39
C LEU A 365 -5.79 25.96 4.18
N LEU A 366 -5.70 27.02 3.37
CA LEU A 366 -6.51 27.15 2.16
C LEU A 366 -6.15 26.06 1.13
N ILE A 367 -4.85 25.79 0.92
CA ILE A 367 -4.38 24.73 0.03
C ILE A 367 -4.89 23.36 0.49
N ALA A 368 -4.79 23.05 1.80
CA ALA A 368 -5.30 21.79 2.35
C ALA A 368 -6.82 21.66 2.15
N ARG A 369 -7.59 22.74 2.31
CA ARG A 369 -9.04 22.75 2.07
C ARG A 369 -9.39 22.51 0.61
N ILE A 370 -8.70 23.19 -0.31
CA ILE A 370 -8.89 23.00 -1.76
C ILE A 370 -8.55 21.56 -2.16
N GLY A 371 -7.41 21.04 -1.69
CA GLY A 371 -7.01 19.67 -2.00
C GLY A 371 -7.98 18.63 -1.42
N THR A 372 -8.40 18.81 -0.17
CA THR A 372 -9.43 17.94 0.44
C THR A 372 -10.73 17.96 -0.37
N ALA A 373 -11.20 19.15 -0.77
CA ALA A 373 -12.38 19.28 -1.61
C ALA A 373 -12.21 18.60 -2.97
N TYR A 374 -11.05 18.77 -3.62
CA TYR A 374 -10.75 18.10 -4.89
C TYR A 374 -10.69 16.58 -4.73
N TYR A 375 -10.06 16.04 -3.69
CA TYR A 375 -10.00 14.61 -3.42
C TYR A 375 -11.41 13.99 -3.37
N PHE A 376 -12.31 14.53 -2.54
CA PHE A 376 -13.67 14.02 -2.44
C PHE A 376 -14.47 14.25 -3.73
N PHE A 377 -14.33 15.43 -4.37
CA PHE A 377 -14.94 15.72 -5.66
C PHE A 377 -14.51 14.71 -6.74
N HIS A 378 -13.22 14.35 -6.78
CA HIS A 378 -12.65 13.44 -7.75
C HIS A 378 -13.36 12.08 -7.71
N PHE A 379 -13.47 11.50 -6.52
CA PHE A 379 -14.04 10.16 -6.35
C PHE A 379 -15.57 10.14 -6.34
N LEU A 380 -16.23 11.10 -5.69
CA LEU A 380 -17.69 11.08 -5.50
C LEU A 380 -18.47 11.67 -6.67
N ILE A 381 -17.87 12.59 -7.44
CA ILE A 381 -18.59 13.33 -8.49
C ILE A 381 -17.94 13.10 -9.85
N LEU A 382 -16.65 13.46 -9.99
CA LEU A 382 -15.96 13.45 -11.28
C LEU A 382 -15.89 12.03 -11.87
N LEU A 383 -15.49 11.05 -11.07
CA LEU A 383 -15.29 9.67 -11.52
C LEU A 383 -16.62 9.01 -12.00
N PRO A 384 -17.74 9.07 -11.24
CA PRO A 384 -19.04 8.60 -11.72
C PRO A 384 -19.55 9.34 -12.97
N LEU A 385 -19.30 10.65 -13.07
CA LEU A 385 -19.76 11.49 -14.18
C LEU A 385 -18.99 11.16 -15.47
N LEU A 386 -17.66 11.10 -15.40
CA LEU A 386 -16.82 10.73 -16.55
C LEU A 386 -17.11 9.31 -17.04
N GLY A 387 -17.49 8.40 -16.15
CA GLY A 387 -17.94 7.07 -16.56
C GLY A 387 -19.12 7.06 -17.54
N LYS A 388 -19.93 8.13 -17.56
CA LYS A 388 -21.07 8.29 -18.48
C LYS A 388 -20.77 9.21 -19.67
N LEU A 389 -19.99 10.28 -19.44
CA LEU A 389 -19.80 11.35 -20.42
C LEU A 389 -18.57 11.16 -21.31
N GLU A 390 -17.55 10.46 -20.83
CA GLU A 390 -16.27 10.36 -21.54
C GLU A 390 -16.39 9.50 -22.79
N ARG A 391 -16.01 10.05 -23.94
CA ARG A 391 -15.84 9.28 -25.18
C ARG A 391 -14.46 8.62 -25.18
N THR A 392 -14.44 7.31 -25.25
CA THR A 392 -13.20 6.52 -25.17
C THR A 392 -12.81 5.97 -26.55
N PRO A 393 -11.51 6.01 -26.92
CA PRO A 393 -11.02 5.35 -28.12
C PRO A 393 -11.26 3.83 -28.09
N PRO A 394 -11.26 3.16 -29.26
CA PRO A 394 -11.37 1.71 -29.31
C PRO A 394 -10.18 1.03 -28.63
N LEU A 395 -10.46 -0.10 -27.98
CA LEU A 395 -9.42 -0.93 -27.36
C LEU A 395 -8.74 -1.82 -28.42
N PRO A 396 -7.44 -2.14 -28.26
CA PRO A 396 -6.78 -3.16 -29.08
C PRO A 396 -7.52 -4.51 -29.00
N THR A 397 -7.44 -5.30 -30.08
CA THR A 397 -8.19 -6.56 -30.14
C THR A 397 -7.55 -7.67 -29.30
N SER A 398 -6.24 -7.63 -29.09
CA SER A 398 -5.51 -8.55 -28.20
C SER A 398 -4.30 -7.86 -27.58
N ILE A 399 -3.70 -8.53 -26.58
CA ILE A 399 -2.48 -8.04 -25.93
C ILE A 399 -1.31 -8.16 -26.91
N SER A 400 -1.18 -9.30 -27.58
CA SER A 400 -0.17 -9.59 -28.60
C SER A 400 -0.13 -8.55 -29.73
N GLU A 401 -1.28 -8.18 -30.27
CA GLU A 401 -1.36 -7.23 -31.40
C GLU A 401 -0.70 -5.89 -31.01
N SER A 402 -0.93 -5.41 -29.80
CA SER A 402 -0.37 -4.15 -29.31
C SER A 402 1.15 -4.20 -29.11
N VAL A 403 1.70 -5.39 -28.87
CA VAL A 403 3.15 -5.60 -28.66
C VAL A 403 3.86 -5.75 -30.00
N LEU A 404 3.27 -6.51 -30.94
CA LEU A 404 3.85 -6.79 -32.25
C LEU A 404 3.79 -5.60 -33.21
N LYS A 405 2.79 -4.71 -33.07
CA LYS A 405 2.65 -3.50 -33.90
C LYS A 405 3.43 -2.27 -33.39
N GLY A 406 4.39 -2.44 -32.48
CA GLY A 406 5.04 -1.35 -31.74
C GLY A 406 5.35 -0.08 -32.57
N GLY A 407 4.73 1.04 -32.20
CA GLY A 407 5.26 2.40 -32.43
C GLY A 407 4.66 3.26 -33.55
N GLY A 408 3.76 2.76 -34.40
CA GLY A 408 3.14 3.54 -35.49
C GLY A 408 1.70 3.95 -35.17
N GLY A 409 1.36 5.22 -35.41
CA GLY A 409 0.02 5.77 -35.19
C GLY A 409 -1.11 4.94 -35.83
N ILE A 410 -2.31 5.08 -35.28
CA ILE A 410 -3.54 4.46 -35.78
C ILE A 410 -3.72 4.90 -37.24
N ALA A 411 -3.35 4.05 -38.19
CA ALA A 411 -3.78 4.21 -39.57
C ALA A 411 -5.28 3.91 -39.61
N ALA A 412 -6.05 4.92 -40.05
CA ALA A 412 -7.47 4.82 -40.29
C ALA A 412 -7.78 3.64 -41.23
N GLY A 413 -8.93 3.02 -40.99
CA GLY A 413 -9.27 1.67 -41.44
C GLY A 413 -9.12 1.39 -42.92
N ALA A 414 -8.67 0.17 -43.21
CA ALA A 414 -8.96 -0.50 -44.46
C ALA A 414 -10.07 -1.53 -44.20
N HIS A 415 -11.22 -1.32 -44.84
CA HIS A 415 -12.33 -2.27 -44.85
C HIS A 415 -11.87 -3.62 -45.41
N ALA A 416 -12.03 -4.70 -44.63
CA ALA A 416 -11.90 -6.05 -45.14
C ALA A 416 -13.10 -6.35 -46.06
N LYS A 417 -12.81 -6.63 -47.34
CA LYS A 417 -13.81 -7.19 -48.27
C LYS A 417 -14.19 -8.62 -47.83
N PRO A 418 -15.45 -9.05 -48.01
CA PRO A 418 -15.85 -10.42 -47.70
C PRO A 418 -15.15 -11.38 -48.68
N MET A 419 -14.62 -12.49 -48.16
CA MET A 419 -14.16 -13.59 -48.99
C MET A 419 -15.36 -14.24 -49.67
N GLU A 420 -15.39 -14.21 -51.00
CA GLU A 420 -16.22 -15.12 -51.79
C GLU A 420 -15.67 -16.55 -51.67
N LYS A 421 -16.59 -17.50 -51.46
CA LYS A 421 -16.30 -18.93 -51.45
C LYS A 421 -15.99 -19.38 -52.87
N ALA A 422 -14.91 -20.14 -53.02
CA ALA A 422 -14.70 -21.07 -54.14
C ALA A 422 -14.55 -22.47 -53.56
#